data_AF-A0A7Y4ZGC6-F1
#
_entry.id   AF-A0A7Y4ZGC6-F1
#
_cell.length_a   1.000
_cell.length_b   1.000
_cell.length_c   1.000
_cell.angle_alpha   90.00
_cell.angle_beta   90.00
_cell.angle_gamma   90.00
#
_symmetry.space_group_name_H-M   'P 1'
#
loop_
_entity.id
_entity.type
_entity.pdbx_description
1 polymer ?
#
loop_
_entity_poly.entity_id
_entity_poly.type
_entity_poly.pdbx_seq_one_letter_code
_entity_poly.pdbx_strand_id
1 'polypeptide(L)'
;MKRLTLSSDACVETLALLIIMAHADGELDDKEKEGVRAAAGVLNLTKELRDRVDALLKAPIPVDQILVEHLKPKERAFAFVAATWMSGVDANIDPKETATLDEIAKLFGFDEARKKELVQLARDLEPGRKPDTSWSNELLALFKAIPARLEGTGDVEVVFDGPGMLWT
;
A
#
# COMPACT_ATOMS: atom_id res chain seq x y z
N MET A 1 -20.23 1.21 13.28
CA MET A 1 -19.44 1.44 12.06
C MET A 1 -18.15 2.12 12.48
N LYS A 2 -17.01 1.44 12.36
CA LYS A 2 -15.69 2.05 12.61
C LYS A 2 -15.27 2.74 11.31
N ARG A 3 -14.65 3.91 11.37
CA ARG A 3 -14.18 4.63 10.18
C ARG A 3 -12.67 4.68 10.23
N LEU A 4 -12.00 4.12 9.21
CA LEU A 4 -10.58 4.35 9.01
C LEU A 4 -10.42 5.47 7.98
N THR A 5 -9.87 6.59 8.44
CA THR A 5 -9.47 7.67 7.55
C THR A 5 -7.99 7.53 7.25
N LEU A 6 -7.67 7.21 6.00
CA LEU A 6 -6.30 7.25 5.50
C LEU A 6 -6.02 8.68 5.02
N SER A 7 -4.93 9.26 5.51
CA SER A 7 -4.46 10.54 4.98
C SER A 7 -4.03 10.40 3.51
N SER A 8 -4.11 11.50 2.77
CA SER A 8 -3.56 11.56 1.41
C SER A 8 -2.06 11.21 1.39
N ASP A 9 -1.31 11.59 2.42
CA ASP A 9 0.09 11.20 2.59
C ASP A 9 0.24 9.69 2.76
N ALA A 10 -0.58 9.05 3.61
CA ALA A 10 -0.55 7.60 3.77
C ALA A 10 -0.88 6.86 2.48
N CYS A 11 -1.81 7.38 1.67
CA CYS A 11 -2.07 6.84 0.34
C CYS A 11 -0.84 6.94 -0.57
N VAL A 12 -0.17 8.09 -0.60
CA VAL A 12 1.02 8.29 -1.44
C VAL A 12 2.20 7.44 -0.98
N GLU A 13 2.52 7.40 0.32
CA GLU A 13 3.62 6.59 0.83
C GLU A 13 3.33 5.09 0.67
N THR A 14 2.07 4.66 0.78
CA THR A 14 1.69 3.27 0.48
C THR A 14 1.91 2.97 -1.01
N LEU A 15 1.47 3.85 -1.92
CA LEU A 15 1.73 3.67 -3.35
C LEU A 15 3.24 3.67 -3.66
N ALA A 16 4.02 4.53 -3.00
CA ALA A 16 5.48 4.57 -3.14
C ALA A 16 6.11 3.22 -2.77
N LEU A 17 5.72 2.65 -1.62
CA LEU A 17 6.19 1.33 -1.19
C LEU A 17 5.83 0.22 -2.17
N LEU A 18 4.61 0.24 -2.70
CA LEU A 18 4.16 -0.74 -3.68
C LEU A 18 4.95 -0.64 -4.99
N ILE A 19 5.28 0.58 -5.43
CA ILE A 19 6.14 0.81 -6.60
C ILE A 19 7.56 0.29 -6.34
N ILE A 20 8.12 0.53 -5.16
CA ILE A 20 9.45 0.02 -4.76
C ILE A 20 9.47 -1.51 -4.79
N MET A 21 8.45 -2.15 -4.18
CA MET A 21 8.33 -3.61 -4.17
C MET A 21 8.26 -4.18 -5.59
N ALA A 22 7.43 -3.58 -6.46
CA ALA A 22 7.35 -3.98 -7.85
C ALA A 22 8.69 -3.85 -8.58
N HIS A 23 9.45 -2.80 -8.26
CA HIS A 23 10.78 -2.56 -8.84
C HIS A 23 11.87 -3.52 -8.37
N ALA A 24 11.68 -4.20 -7.23
CA ALA A 24 12.66 -5.16 -6.72
C ALA A 24 12.87 -6.35 -7.69
N ASP A 25 11.82 -6.71 -8.43
CA ASP A 25 11.81 -7.81 -9.40
C ASP A 25 12.06 -7.36 -10.86
N GLY A 26 11.95 -6.07 -11.15
CA GLY A 26 12.15 -5.49 -12.49
C GLY A 26 11.35 -4.21 -12.70
N GLU A 27 11.43 -3.61 -13.89
CA GLU A 27 10.63 -2.41 -14.16
C GLU A 27 9.14 -2.73 -14.30
N LEU A 28 8.28 -1.87 -13.75
CA LEU A 28 6.83 -1.90 -13.99
C LEU A 28 6.55 -1.68 -15.49
N ASP A 29 5.69 -2.52 -16.07
CA ASP A 29 5.22 -2.31 -17.43
C ASP A 29 4.20 -1.16 -17.53
N ASP A 30 3.84 -0.76 -18.75
CA ASP A 30 2.92 0.36 -18.95
C ASP A 30 1.51 0.10 -18.38
N LYS A 31 1.04 -1.16 -18.36
CA LYS A 31 -0.26 -1.52 -17.80
C LYS A 31 -0.24 -1.44 -16.27
N GLU A 32 0.85 -1.86 -15.65
CA GLU A 32 1.02 -1.76 -14.19
C GLU A 32 1.12 -0.29 -13.77
N LYS A 33 1.87 0.53 -14.51
CA LYS A 33 1.93 1.99 -14.33
C LYS A 33 0.55 2.64 -14.47
N GLU A 34 -0.24 2.27 -15.49
CA GLU A 34 -1.62 2.73 -15.65
C GLU A 34 -2.51 2.31 -14.47
N GLY A 35 -2.33 1.09 -13.96
CA GLY A 35 -3.05 0.60 -12.79
C GLY A 35 -2.78 1.42 -11.53
N VAL A 36 -1.52 1.80 -11.29
CA VAL A 36 -1.14 2.69 -10.17
C VAL A 36 -1.73 4.09 -10.35
N ARG A 37 -1.69 4.66 -11.56
CA ARG A 37 -2.32 5.97 -11.86
C ARG A 37 -3.84 5.93 -11.64
N ALA A 38 -4.50 4.87 -12.06
CA ALA A 38 -5.93 4.68 -11.85
C ALA A 38 -6.25 4.56 -10.35
N ALA A 39 -5.45 3.83 -9.59
CA ALA A 39 -5.59 3.75 -8.13
C ALA A 39 -5.42 5.14 -7.48
N ALA A 40 -4.39 5.91 -7.84
CA ALA A 40 -4.21 7.29 -7.37
C ALA A 40 -5.42 8.19 -7.67
N GLY A 41 -6.08 7.98 -8.80
CA GLY A 41 -7.34 8.65 -9.15
C GLY A 41 -8.50 8.29 -8.21
N VAL A 42 -8.68 7.01 -7.90
CA VAL A 42 -9.77 6.53 -7.04
C VAL A 42 -9.53 6.84 -5.56
N LEU A 43 -8.28 6.90 -5.12
CA LEU A 43 -7.88 7.38 -3.79
C LEU A 43 -8.10 8.90 -3.62
N ASN A 44 -8.65 9.57 -4.65
CA ASN A 44 -8.95 11.00 -4.66
C ASN A 44 -7.74 11.89 -4.36
N LEU A 45 -6.54 11.46 -4.78
CA LEU A 45 -5.33 12.25 -4.63
C LEU A 45 -5.42 13.54 -5.45
N THR A 46 -4.88 14.64 -4.91
CA THR A 46 -4.76 15.90 -5.64
C THR A 46 -3.84 15.75 -6.84
N LYS A 47 -3.88 16.71 -7.77
CA LYS A 47 -2.97 16.71 -8.94
C LYS A 47 -1.50 16.63 -8.51
N GLU A 48 -1.09 17.42 -7.52
CA GLU A 48 0.28 17.47 -7.01
C GLU A 48 0.74 16.11 -6.48
N LEU A 49 -0.14 15.40 -5.77
CA LEU A 49 0.15 14.07 -5.24
C LEU A 49 0.17 13.01 -6.34
N ARG A 50 -0.67 13.14 -7.37
CA ARG A 50 -0.59 12.28 -8.57
C ARG A 50 0.71 12.50 -9.34
N ASP A 51 1.14 13.75 -9.49
CA ASP A 51 2.41 14.10 -10.14
C ASP A 51 3.60 13.49 -9.35
N ARG A 52 3.52 13.45 -8.02
CA ARG A 52 4.51 12.74 -7.17
C ARG A 52 4.49 11.24 -7.41
N VAL A 53 3.32 10.60 -7.48
CA VAL A 53 3.21 9.16 -7.83
C VAL A 53 3.77 8.90 -9.23
N ASP A 54 3.52 9.79 -10.20
CA ASP A 54 4.07 9.66 -11.56
C ASP A 54 5.59 9.79 -11.61
N ALA A 55 6.19 10.62 -10.74
CA ALA A 55 7.64 10.68 -10.60
C ALA A 55 8.21 9.36 -10.06
N LEU A 56 7.55 8.77 -9.06
CA LEU A 56 7.93 7.48 -8.48
C LEU A 56 7.82 6.32 -9.49
N LEU A 57 6.81 6.34 -10.35
CA LEU A 57 6.64 5.36 -11.43
C LEU A 57 7.75 5.41 -12.50
N LYS A 58 8.44 6.55 -12.63
CA LYS A 58 9.60 6.70 -13.53
C LYS A 58 10.90 6.29 -12.87
N ALA A 59 11.04 6.62 -11.59
CA ALA A 59 12.21 6.31 -10.78
C ALA A 59 11.76 6.12 -9.33
N PRO A 60 11.70 4.87 -8.82
CA PRO A 60 11.36 4.65 -7.43
C PRO A 60 12.43 5.27 -6.53
N ILE A 61 12.00 5.80 -5.39
CA ILE A 61 12.92 6.21 -4.33
C ILE A 61 13.41 4.97 -3.55
N PRO A 62 14.59 5.03 -2.92
CA PRO A 62 15.00 4.02 -1.96
C PRO A 62 14.05 3.94 -0.75
N VAL A 63 13.99 2.78 -0.08
CA VAL A 63 13.13 2.54 1.09
C VAL A 63 13.37 3.56 2.21
N ASP A 64 14.62 3.96 2.44
CA ASP A 64 15.00 4.90 3.50
C ASP A 64 14.55 6.36 3.24
N GLN A 65 14.01 6.66 2.06
CA GLN A 65 13.45 7.98 1.71
C GLN A 65 11.93 8.05 1.84
N ILE A 66 11.27 6.97 2.25
CA ILE A 66 9.84 6.99 2.58
C ILE A 66 9.63 7.90 3.80
N LEU A 67 8.64 8.79 3.71
CA LEU A 67 8.37 9.81 4.74
C LEU A 67 7.55 9.23 5.90
N VAL A 68 8.14 8.30 6.64
CA VAL A 68 7.49 7.53 7.72
C VAL A 68 7.02 8.40 8.89
N GLU A 69 7.67 9.54 9.10
CA GLU A 69 7.29 10.54 10.08
C GLU A 69 5.92 11.16 9.80
N HIS A 70 5.44 11.15 8.56
CA HIS A 70 4.10 11.59 8.19
C HIS A 70 3.03 10.52 8.42
N LEU A 71 3.44 9.27 8.67
CA LEU A 71 2.53 8.14 8.88
C LEU A 71 2.26 7.91 10.36
N LYS A 72 0.98 7.86 10.72
CA LYS A 72 0.53 7.37 12.03
C LYS A 72 0.86 5.88 12.16
N PRO A 73 0.98 5.34 13.39
CA PRO A 73 1.27 3.92 13.59
C PRO A 73 0.34 2.95 12.84
N LYS A 74 -0.95 3.30 12.72
CA LYS A 74 -1.92 2.51 11.95
C LYS A 74 -1.70 2.58 10.43
N GLU A 75 -1.28 3.73 9.91
CA GLU A 75 -0.97 3.91 8.49
C GLU A 75 0.32 3.16 8.11
N ARG A 76 1.31 3.11 9.02
CA ARG A 76 2.49 2.25 8.86
C ARG A 76 2.12 0.78 8.79
N ALA A 77 1.26 0.31 9.72
CA ALA A 77 0.79 -1.06 9.70
C ALA A 77 0.02 -1.38 8.40
N PHE A 78 -0.83 -0.47 7.96
CA PHE A 78 -1.54 -0.57 6.70
C PHE A 78 -0.59 -0.69 5.50
N ALA A 79 0.36 0.23 5.38
CA ALA A 79 1.30 0.28 4.27
C ALA A 79 2.19 -0.98 4.23
N PHE A 80 2.63 -1.47 5.38
CA PHE A 80 3.42 -2.69 5.48
C PHE A 80 2.63 -3.95 5.07
N VAL A 81 1.36 -4.06 5.50
CA VAL A 81 0.48 -5.14 5.09
C VAL A 81 0.26 -5.11 3.58
N ALA A 82 0.04 -3.92 3.01
CA ALA A 82 -0.13 -3.75 1.57
C ALA A 82 1.12 -4.19 0.79
N ALA A 83 2.31 -3.75 1.22
CA ALA A 83 3.58 -4.14 0.62
C ALA A 83 3.83 -5.65 0.72
N THR A 84 3.52 -6.24 1.88
CA THR A 84 3.64 -7.69 2.07
C THR A 84 2.68 -8.43 1.15
N TRP A 85 1.40 -8.03 1.10
CA TRP A 85 0.41 -8.64 0.21
C TRP A 85 0.86 -8.60 -1.27
N MET A 86 1.44 -7.46 -1.69
CA MET A 86 1.96 -7.28 -3.04
C MET A 86 3.08 -8.27 -3.40
N SER A 87 3.95 -8.61 -2.44
CA SER A 87 5.05 -9.58 -2.66
C SER A 87 4.59 -11.04 -2.80
N GLY A 88 3.27 -11.28 -2.87
CA GLY A 88 2.71 -12.60 -3.10
C GLY A 88 2.91 -13.54 -1.92
N VAL A 89 2.36 -13.20 -0.74
CA VAL A 89 2.54 -13.92 0.54
C VAL A 89 2.20 -15.42 0.53
N ASP A 90 1.50 -15.88 -0.50
CA ASP A 90 1.14 -17.29 -0.75
C ASP A 90 2.16 -18.04 -1.63
N ALA A 91 3.06 -17.34 -2.31
CA ALA A 91 4.18 -17.89 -3.05
C ALA A 91 5.45 -17.82 -2.20
N ASN A 92 6.47 -18.61 -2.54
CA ASN A 92 7.80 -18.46 -1.98
C ASN A 92 8.31 -17.04 -2.34
N ILE A 93 8.14 -16.09 -1.42
CA ILE A 93 8.59 -14.70 -1.55
C ILE A 93 10.07 -14.71 -1.94
N ASP A 94 10.44 -13.90 -2.94
CA ASP A 94 11.84 -13.83 -3.38
C ASP A 94 12.73 -13.31 -2.22
N PRO A 95 13.98 -13.78 -2.07
CA PRO A 95 14.89 -13.27 -1.06
C PRO A 95 15.08 -11.74 -1.09
N LYS A 96 15.00 -11.11 -2.27
CA LYS A 96 15.09 -9.65 -2.41
C LYS A 96 13.85 -8.94 -1.86
N GLU A 97 12.67 -9.47 -2.15
CA GLU A 97 11.42 -8.94 -1.59
C GLU A 97 11.40 -9.11 -0.07
N THR A 98 11.88 -10.24 0.44
CA THR A 98 12.04 -10.48 1.88
C THR A 98 12.97 -9.45 2.51
N ALA A 99 14.13 -9.20 1.91
CA ALA A 99 15.08 -8.18 2.39
C ALA A 99 14.46 -6.78 2.37
N THR A 100 13.70 -6.44 1.33
CA THR A 100 13.01 -5.15 1.22
C THR A 100 11.95 -5.00 2.30
N LEU A 101 11.14 -6.04 2.57
CA LEU A 101 10.17 -6.05 3.67
C LEU A 101 10.84 -5.92 5.04
N ASP A 102 12.00 -6.53 5.24
CA ASP A 102 12.78 -6.39 6.47
C ASP A 102 13.26 -4.96 6.69
N GLU A 103 13.72 -4.29 5.63
CA GLU A 103 14.09 -2.87 5.66
C GLU A 103 12.88 -1.97 6.00
N ILE A 104 11.73 -2.22 5.37
CA ILE A 104 10.49 -1.47 5.64
C ILE A 104 10.05 -1.68 7.09
N ALA A 105 10.06 -2.92 7.60
CA ALA A 105 9.68 -3.23 8.97
C ALA A 105 10.57 -2.48 9.97
N LYS A 106 11.88 -2.46 9.72
CA LYS A 106 12.86 -1.72 10.53
C LYS A 106 12.61 -0.22 10.47
N LEU A 107 12.37 0.34 9.30
CA LEU A 107 12.06 1.75 9.11
C LEU A 107 10.79 2.15 9.86
N PHE A 108 9.77 1.29 9.87
CA PHE A 108 8.51 1.53 10.57
C PHE A 108 8.61 1.32 12.08
N GLY A 109 9.72 0.76 12.56
CA GLY A 109 9.97 0.48 13.97
C GLY A 109 9.20 -0.73 14.49
N PHE A 110 8.93 -1.72 13.63
CA PHE A 110 8.28 -2.96 14.05
C PHE A 110 9.30 -3.93 14.62
N ASP A 111 8.95 -4.51 15.76
CA ASP A 111 9.65 -5.68 16.26
C ASP A 111 9.23 -6.95 15.50
N GLU A 112 9.95 -8.05 15.76
CA GLU A 112 9.67 -9.34 15.10
C GLU A 112 8.26 -9.87 15.37
N ALA A 113 7.72 -9.62 16.56
CA ALA A 113 6.38 -10.07 16.93
C ALA A 113 5.32 -9.34 16.10
N ARG A 114 5.42 -8.01 16.01
CA ARG A 114 4.50 -7.17 15.24
C ARG A 114 4.65 -7.42 13.75
N LYS A 115 5.87 -7.56 13.25
CA LYS A 115 6.14 -7.93 11.85
C LYS A 115 5.46 -9.25 11.50
N LYS A 116 5.65 -10.29 12.32
CA LYS A 116 5.03 -11.61 12.10
C LYS A 116 3.50 -11.54 12.09
N GLU A 117 2.90 -10.77 13.00
CA GLU A 117 1.46 -10.54 13.04
C GLU A 117 0.97 -9.89 11.73
N LEU A 118 1.64 -8.84 11.26
CA LEU A 118 1.25 -8.13 10.04
C LEU A 118 1.45 -8.97 8.77
N VAL A 119 2.52 -9.78 8.72
CA VAL A 119 2.72 -10.76 7.63
C VAL A 119 1.60 -11.79 7.60
N GLN A 120 1.19 -12.31 8.77
CA GLN A 120 0.08 -13.25 8.82
C GLN A 120 -1.23 -12.58 8.39
N LEU A 121 -1.46 -11.35 8.83
CA LEU A 121 -2.63 -10.58 8.40
C LEU A 121 -2.67 -10.43 6.88
N ALA A 122 -1.53 -10.13 6.25
CA ALA A 122 -1.43 -10.04 4.80
C ALA A 122 -1.77 -11.37 4.09
N ARG A 123 -1.33 -12.52 4.62
CA ARG A 123 -1.72 -13.85 4.11
C ARG A 123 -3.21 -14.11 4.20
N ASP A 124 -3.83 -13.67 5.28
CA ASP A 124 -5.23 -13.96 5.54
C ASP A 124 -6.19 -13.04 4.75
N LEU A 125 -5.68 -12.11 3.92
CA LEU A 125 -6.49 -11.19 3.12
C LEU A 125 -7.09 -11.89 1.90
N GLU A 126 -8.38 -11.67 1.71
CA GLU A 126 -9.14 -12.15 0.54
C GLU A 126 -9.64 -10.97 -0.31
N PRO A 127 -9.60 -11.05 -1.65
CA PRO A 127 -9.07 -12.18 -2.43
C PRO A 127 -7.53 -12.23 -2.40
N GLY A 128 -6.94 -13.42 -2.52
CA GLY A 128 -5.51 -13.57 -2.83
C GLY A 128 -5.15 -12.90 -4.17
N ARG A 129 -3.86 -12.54 -4.35
CA ARG A 129 -3.36 -11.87 -5.56
C ARG A 129 -3.68 -12.68 -6.81
N LYS A 130 -4.24 -12.04 -7.85
CA LYS A 130 -4.59 -12.71 -9.11
C LYS A 130 -3.71 -12.16 -10.23
N PRO A 131 -2.76 -12.94 -10.76
CA PRO A 131 -1.75 -12.44 -11.70
C PRO A 131 -2.30 -11.76 -12.97
N ASP A 132 -3.56 -12.04 -13.37
CA ASP A 132 -4.19 -11.46 -14.56
C ASP A 132 -5.20 -10.32 -14.27
N THR A 133 -5.29 -9.83 -13.03
CA THR A 133 -6.21 -8.73 -12.68
C THR A 133 -5.53 -7.36 -12.80
N SER A 134 -6.27 -6.33 -13.20
CA SER A 134 -5.72 -4.97 -13.24
C SER A 134 -5.31 -4.50 -11.85
N TRP A 135 -4.09 -4.00 -11.71
CA TRP A 135 -3.54 -3.45 -10.47
C TRP A 135 -4.47 -2.45 -9.79
N SER A 136 -5.21 -1.65 -10.57
CA SER A 136 -6.20 -0.71 -10.03
C SER A 136 -7.27 -1.38 -9.16
N ASN A 137 -7.81 -2.51 -9.60
CA ASN A 137 -8.87 -3.23 -8.88
C ASN A 137 -8.30 -3.96 -7.67
N GLU A 138 -7.09 -4.52 -7.80
CA GLU A 138 -6.40 -5.19 -6.69
C GLU A 138 -6.05 -4.21 -5.58
N LEU A 139 -5.47 -3.05 -5.92
CA LEU A 139 -5.15 -2.00 -4.96
C LEU A 139 -6.40 -1.50 -4.25
N LEU A 140 -7.53 -1.34 -4.95
CA LEU A 140 -8.77 -0.91 -4.32
C LEU A 140 -9.37 -1.97 -3.40
N ALA A 141 -9.33 -3.24 -3.80
CA ALA A 141 -9.76 -4.34 -2.94
C ALA A 141 -8.89 -4.41 -1.68
N LEU A 142 -7.56 -4.30 -1.84
CA LEU A 142 -6.58 -4.29 -0.78
C LEU A 142 -6.81 -3.14 0.21
N PHE A 143 -6.95 -1.92 -0.29
CA PHE A 143 -7.17 -0.73 0.54
C PHE A 143 -8.49 -0.81 1.32
N LYS A 144 -9.48 -1.56 0.84
CA LYS A 144 -10.74 -1.83 1.54
C LYS A 144 -10.63 -2.99 2.54
N ALA A 145 -9.82 -4.00 2.26
CA ALA A 145 -9.74 -5.22 3.06
C ALA A 145 -8.86 -5.05 4.32
N ILE A 146 -7.72 -4.37 4.21
CA ILE A 146 -6.76 -4.19 5.31
C ILE A 146 -7.40 -3.52 6.56
N PRO A 147 -8.19 -2.43 6.43
CA PRO A 147 -8.73 -1.72 7.58
C PRO A 147 -9.62 -2.59 8.49
N ALA A 148 -10.45 -3.45 7.90
CA ALA A 148 -11.30 -4.38 8.64
C ALA A 148 -10.50 -5.39 9.47
N ARG A 149 -9.30 -5.76 9.00
CA ARG A 149 -8.41 -6.69 9.71
C ARG A 149 -7.59 -6.00 10.80
N LEU A 150 -7.18 -4.75 10.59
CA LEU A 150 -6.44 -3.97 11.59
C LEU A 150 -7.31 -3.46 12.76
N GLU A 151 -8.61 -3.25 12.55
CA GLU A 151 -9.55 -2.73 13.57
C GLU A 151 -10.39 -3.80 14.27
N GLY A 152 -10.30 -5.07 13.85
CA GLY A 152 -11.15 -6.18 14.31
C GLY A 152 -12.54 -6.23 13.66
N THR A 153 -13.30 -7.30 13.90
CA THR A 153 -14.57 -7.61 13.21
C THR A 153 -15.63 -6.51 13.40
N GLY A 154 -15.87 -5.75 12.33
CA GLY A 154 -16.96 -4.78 12.22
C GLY A 154 -16.91 -4.08 10.87
N ASP A 155 -18.04 -3.54 10.42
CA ASP A 155 -18.09 -2.76 9.18
C ASP A 155 -17.17 -1.53 9.30
N VAL A 156 -16.10 -1.53 8.49
CA VAL A 156 -15.14 -0.43 8.39
C VAL A 156 -15.42 0.39 7.13
N GLU A 157 -15.74 1.66 7.33
CA GLU A 157 -15.77 2.63 6.24
C GLU A 157 -14.36 3.17 6.01
N VAL A 158 -13.86 3.01 4.79
CA VAL A 158 -12.58 3.61 4.38
C VAL A 158 -12.89 4.95 3.73
N VAL A 159 -12.41 6.02 4.36
CA VAL A 159 -12.53 7.37 3.83
C VAL A 159 -11.13 7.88 3.54
N PHE A 160 -10.92 8.40 2.33
CA PHE A 160 -9.70 9.08 1.96
C PHE A 160 -9.84 10.55 2.32
N ASP A 161 -8.88 11.08 3.08
CA ASP A 161 -8.85 12.50 3.41
C ASP A 161 -8.47 13.29 2.16
N GLY A 162 -9.50 13.75 1.43
CA GLY A 162 -9.37 14.64 0.29
C GLY A 162 -10.18 15.91 0.54
N PRO A 163 -9.76 17.07 -0.01
CA PRO A 163 -10.56 18.29 0.07
C PRO A 163 -11.95 17.96 -0.52
N GLY A 164 -12.97 18.08 0.32
CA GLY A 164 -14.34 17.73 -0.03
C GLY A 164 -14.75 18.44 -1.31
N MET A 165 -14.84 17.69 -2.40
CA MET A 165 -15.46 18.19 -3.62
C MET A 165 -16.97 18.15 -3.36
N LEU A 166 -17.49 19.29 -2.88
CA LEU A 166 -18.91 19.59 -2.93
C LEU A 166 -19.32 19.55 -4.40
N TRP A 167 -19.98 18.46 -4.80
CA TRP A 167 -20.68 18.40 -6.08
C TRP A 167 -21.90 19.32 -5.97
N THR A 168 -21.82 20.51 -6.57
CA THR A 168 -22.98 21.27 -7.04
C THR A 168 -23.09 21.11 -8.53
#